data_AF-A0A952YZW8-F1
#
_entry.id   AF-A0A952YZW8-F1
#
_cell.length_a   1.000
_cell.length_b   1.000
_cell.length_c   1.000
_cell.angle_alpha   90.00
_cell.angle_beta   90.00
_cell.angle_gamma   90.00
#
_symmetry.space_group_name_H-M   'P 1'
#
loop_
_entity.id
_entity.type
_entity.pdbx_description
1 polymer ?
#
loop_
_entity_poly.entity_id
_entity_poly.type
_entity_poly.pdbx_seq_one_letter_code
_entity_poly.pdbx_strand_id
1 'polypeptide(L)'
;MKNTSKKFAMGVYTIILSGHFHFAVAEISNDTETLLNWAENTYPGYFPNHQATQSIEPWLFRYYPDTGIYAGVNKNDNNVYVMGGPWGGNPTIVSPLADLITQINNSGGSGSIPACNTASAPTGLTYTQSGNVVNVTTNGNCIELPTNNSLCQTPQQTTASGISVLTSTNVISSAINGITISIPGIPNPFESLVSNFTNSKHCTINAPAEAANLIVNSDTCFDITNSFGSLPEGIPGVTITPPVTFAFKDTVTSQTVADCFATDAESIYDAFTNETWVKQDGSFVKID
;
A
#
# COMPACT_ATOMS: atom_id res chain seq x y z
N MET A 1 71.49 -7.38 22.37
CA MET A 1 72.11 -6.22 21.71
C MET A 1 71.35 -5.92 20.42
N LYS A 2 71.17 -4.62 20.07
CA LYS A 2 71.27 -3.96 18.74
C LYS A 2 71.10 -4.83 17.46
N ASN A 3 70.53 -4.44 16.32
CA ASN A 3 69.97 -3.19 15.74
C ASN A 3 69.38 -3.58 14.32
N THR A 4 68.56 -2.83 13.55
CA THR A 4 67.82 -1.55 13.69
C THR A 4 66.67 -1.45 12.67
N SER A 5 65.50 -0.96 13.11
CA SER A 5 64.73 0.17 12.54
C SER A 5 64.58 0.43 11.02
N LYS A 6 63.29 0.63 10.65
CA LYS A 6 62.70 1.66 9.73
C LYS A 6 62.41 1.33 8.24
N LYS A 7 61.27 1.94 7.83
CA LYS A 7 60.70 2.16 6.48
C LYS A 7 59.96 0.94 5.89
N PHE A 8 58.86 1.10 5.15
CA PHE A 8 58.30 2.29 4.47
C PHE A 8 56.76 2.36 4.60
N ALA A 9 56.17 3.54 4.42
CA ALA A 9 54.72 3.74 4.51
C ALA A 9 54.04 3.72 3.13
N MET A 10 52.93 2.99 3.04
CA MET A 10 51.88 3.13 2.03
C MET A 10 50.61 2.62 2.71
N GLY A 11 49.48 3.32 2.70
CA GLY A 11 49.08 4.39 1.80
C GLY A 11 47.69 4.04 1.31
N VAL A 12 46.67 4.63 1.92
CA VAL A 12 45.25 4.42 1.57
C VAL A 12 45.08 4.62 0.06
N TYR A 13 44.47 3.65 -0.64
CA TYR A 13 43.50 3.85 -1.74
C TYR A 13 43.19 2.50 -2.44
N THR A 14 41.99 1.96 -2.23
CA THR A 14 41.26 1.10 -3.19
C THR A 14 39.80 0.94 -2.77
N ILE A 15 39.05 2.06 -2.76
CA ILE A 15 37.58 2.03 -2.79
C ILE A 15 37.17 2.31 -4.24
N ILE A 16 36.99 1.26 -5.06
CA ILE A 16 36.34 1.37 -6.38
C ILE A 16 35.47 0.15 -6.64
N LEU A 17 34.16 0.42 -6.82
CA LEU A 17 33.10 -0.40 -7.43
C LEU A 17 32.88 -1.85 -6.95
N SER A 18 31.87 -1.99 -6.10
CA SER A 18 30.91 -3.12 -6.16
C SER A 18 29.47 -2.57 -6.18
N GLY A 19 29.25 -1.51 -6.97
CA GLY A 19 27.93 -0.92 -7.22
C GLY A 19 27.28 -1.54 -8.46
N HIS A 20 27.03 -2.85 -8.46
CA HIS A 20 26.24 -3.47 -9.51
C HIS A 20 24.76 -3.22 -9.23
N PHE A 21 24.21 -2.29 -10.01
CA PHE A 21 22.83 -1.82 -10.07
C PHE A 21 21.78 -2.96 -9.95
N HIS A 22 21.22 -3.16 -8.75
CA HIS A 22 20.09 -4.08 -8.50
C HIS A 22 18.71 -3.53 -8.93
N PHE A 23 18.67 -2.56 -9.85
CA PHE A 23 17.44 -1.85 -10.20
C PHE A 23 16.49 -2.68 -11.08
N ALA A 24 17.01 -3.46 -12.04
CA ALA A 24 16.18 -4.25 -12.96
C ALA A 24 15.35 -5.35 -12.29
N VAL A 25 15.81 -5.91 -11.15
CA VAL A 25 15.09 -6.99 -10.46
C VAL A 25 13.86 -6.45 -9.71
N ALA A 26 13.96 -5.24 -9.16
CA ALA A 26 12.83 -4.57 -8.51
C ALA A 26 11.77 -4.15 -9.56
N GLU A 27 12.22 -3.63 -10.70
CA GLU A 27 11.38 -3.26 -11.84
C GLU A 27 10.57 -4.45 -12.37
N ILE A 28 11.23 -5.57 -12.70
CA ILE A 28 10.54 -6.80 -13.16
C ILE A 28 9.52 -7.32 -12.13
N SER A 29 9.83 -7.25 -10.83
CA SER A 29 8.89 -7.70 -9.80
C SER A 29 7.65 -6.80 -9.72
N ASN A 30 7.82 -5.47 -9.74
CA ASN A 30 6.72 -4.51 -9.70
C ASN A 30 5.84 -4.59 -10.96
N ASP A 31 6.47 -4.72 -12.13
CA ASP A 31 5.77 -4.89 -13.40
C ASP A 31 5.03 -6.23 -13.46
N THR A 32 5.58 -7.29 -12.87
CA THR A 32 4.86 -8.57 -12.74
C THR A 32 3.61 -8.44 -11.88
N GLU A 33 3.68 -7.77 -10.71
CA GLU A 33 2.49 -7.52 -9.89
C GLU A 33 1.44 -6.70 -10.65
N THR A 34 1.87 -5.61 -11.30
CA THR A 34 1.01 -4.70 -12.08
C THR A 34 0.28 -5.46 -13.20
N LEU A 35 1.02 -6.28 -13.94
CA LEU A 35 0.49 -7.12 -15.02
C LEU A 35 -0.51 -8.17 -14.50
N LEU A 36 -0.17 -8.89 -13.43
CA LEU A 36 -1.00 -9.98 -12.93
C LEU A 36 -2.28 -9.45 -12.27
N ASN A 37 -2.21 -8.32 -11.54
CA ASN A 37 -3.38 -7.60 -11.06
C ASN A 37 -4.27 -7.11 -12.22
N TRP A 38 -3.67 -6.56 -13.28
CA TRP A 38 -4.42 -6.18 -14.48
C TRP A 38 -5.10 -7.38 -15.16
N ALA A 39 -4.44 -8.54 -15.19
CA ALA A 39 -4.99 -9.76 -15.75
C ALA A 39 -6.20 -10.26 -14.93
N GLU A 40 -6.10 -10.28 -13.61
CA GLU A 40 -7.22 -10.58 -12.68
C GLU A 40 -8.41 -9.62 -12.92
N ASN A 41 -8.15 -8.31 -12.95
CA ASN A 41 -9.18 -7.29 -13.16
C ASN A 41 -9.84 -7.35 -14.56
N THR A 42 -9.08 -7.69 -15.60
CA THR A 42 -9.55 -7.63 -17.00
C THR A 42 -10.14 -8.95 -17.49
N TYR A 43 -9.66 -10.09 -16.97
CA TYR A 43 -10.05 -11.43 -17.40
C TYR A 43 -10.42 -12.37 -16.23
N PRO A 44 -11.38 -11.98 -15.36
CA PRO A 44 -11.74 -12.76 -14.17
C PRO A 44 -12.27 -14.17 -14.47
N GLY A 45 -12.74 -14.43 -15.71
CA GLY A 45 -13.12 -15.77 -16.15
C GLY A 45 -11.95 -16.75 -16.37
N TYR A 46 -10.72 -16.23 -16.49
CA TYR A 46 -9.48 -17.04 -16.58
C TYR A 46 -8.64 -16.94 -15.29
N PHE A 47 -8.62 -15.76 -14.67
CA PHE A 47 -7.86 -15.47 -13.46
C PHE A 47 -8.79 -15.05 -12.30
N PRO A 48 -9.68 -15.95 -11.82
CA PRO A 48 -10.60 -15.65 -10.73
C PRO A 48 -9.87 -15.65 -9.38
N ASN A 49 -10.30 -14.76 -8.48
CA ASN A 49 -9.81 -14.58 -7.11
C ASN A 49 -8.31 -14.23 -7.05
N HIS A 50 -7.97 -13.08 -6.46
CA HIS A 50 -6.58 -12.65 -6.32
C HIS A 50 -5.66 -13.74 -5.71
N GLN A 51 -4.50 -13.97 -6.33
CA GLN A 51 -3.52 -14.95 -5.86
C GLN A 51 -2.19 -14.29 -5.48
N ALA A 52 -1.50 -14.85 -4.48
CA ALA A 52 -0.17 -14.40 -4.13
C ALA A 52 0.85 -14.77 -5.22
N THR A 53 1.62 -13.78 -5.69
CA THR A 53 2.76 -14.01 -6.58
C THR A 53 3.83 -14.82 -5.86
N GLN A 54 4.16 -15.96 -6.43
CA GLN A 54 5.19 -16.89 -6.01
C GLN A 54 6.45 -16.67 -6.84
N SER A 55 7.61 -17.00 -6.25
CA SER A 55 8.92 -16.87 -6.89
C SER A 55 9.64 -18.21 -6.83
N ILE A 56 9.99 -18.76 -7.99
CA ILE A 56 10.83 -19.96 -8.13
C ILE A 56 11.70 -19.79 -9.36
N GLU A 57 13.03 -19.73 -9.21
CA GLU A 57 13.93 -19.33 -10.31
C GLU A 57 13.70 -20.17 -11.59
N PRO A 58 13.49 -19.55 -12.78
CA PRO A 58 13.54 -18.12 -13.11
C PRO A 58 12.19 -17.37 -13.08
N TRP A 59 11.13 -17.93 -12.50
CA TRP A 59 9.76 -17.45 -12.59
C TRP A 59 9.32 -16.55 -11.43
N LEU A 60 8.51 -15.54 -11.77
CA LEU A 60 7.55 -14.87 -10.88
C LEU A 60 6.15 -15.19 -11.40
N PHE A 61 5.26 -15.80 -10.61
CA PHE A 61 4.02 -16.35 -11.15
C PHE A 61 2.89 -16.44 -10.12
N ARG A 62 1.64 -16.50 -10.59
CA ARG A 62 0.45 -16.85 -9.81
C ARG A 62 -0.15 -18.15 -10.36
N TYR A 63 -0.75 -18.94 -9.48
CA TYR A 63 -1.53 -20.13 -9.82
C TYR A 63 -2.96 -19.96 -9.32
N TYR A 64 -3.93 -20.10 -10.22
CA TYR A 64 -5.35 -19.92 -9.97
C TYR A 64 -6.01 -21.30 -9.84
N PRO A 65 -6.34 -21.77 -8.62
CA PRO A 65 -6.78 -23.15 -8.41
C PRO A 65 -8.10 -23.50 -9.11
N ASP A 66 -9.01 -22.54 -9.20
CA ASP A 66 -10.37 -22.73 -9.75
C ASP A 66 -10.36 -23.01 -11.26
N THR A 67 -9.37 -22.48 -11.98
CA THR A 67 -9.21 -22.65 -13.44
C THR A 67 -8.03 -23.53 -13.83
N GLY A 68 -7.16 -23.87 -12.86
CA GLY A 68 -5.93 -24.63 -13.11
C GLY A 68 -4.90 -23.89 -13.97
N ILE A 69 -4.95 -22.55 -13.99
CA ILE A 69 -4.08 -21.70 -14.81
C ILE A 69 -2.90 -21.19 -13.98
N TYR A 70 -1.72 -21.19 -14.57
CA TYR A 70 -0.54 -20.43 -14.14
C TYR A 70 -0.37 -19.23 -15.07
N ALA A 71 -0.07 -18.06 -14.53
CA ALA A 71 0.36 -16.88 -15.29
C ALA A 71 1.59 -16.26 -14.62
N GLY A 72 2.59 -15.84 -15.39
CA GLY A 72 3.82 -15.30 -14.81
C GLY A 72 4.85 -14.81 -15.81
N VAL A 73 5.94 -14.26 -15.28
CA VAL A 73 7.08 -13.71 -16.00
C VAL A 73 8.30 -14.60 -15.78
N ASN A 74 9.08 -14.84 -16.84
CA ASN A 74 10.39 -15.46 -16.74
C ASN A 74 11.47 -14.37 -16.71
N LYS A 75 12.25 -14.32 -15.63
CA LYS A 75 13.28 -13.29 -15.38
C LYS A 75 14.52 -13.40 -16.27
N ASN A 76 14.67 -14.49 -17.04
CA ASN A 76 15.80 -14.67 -17.95
C ASN A 76 15.59 -14.04 -19.32
N ASP A 77 14.34 -14.00 -19.80
CA ASP A 77 13.98 -13.48 -21.13
C ASP A 77 12.96 -12.32 -21.08
N ASN A 78 12.45 -11.98 -19.88
CA ASN A 78 11.43 -10.98 -19.60
C ASN A 78 10.12 -11.17 -20.40
N ASN A 79 9.82 -12.40 -20.80
CA ASN A 79 8.55 -12.74 -21.44
C ASN A 79 7.49 -13.16 -20.42
N VAL A 80 6.24 -12.86 -20.75
CA VAL A 80 5.04 -13.28 -20.04
C VAL A 80 4.56 -14.61 -20.61
N TYR A 81 4.21 -15.53 -19.73
CA TYR A 81 3.74 -16.87 -20.06
C TYR A 81 2.44 -17.20 -19.34
N VAL A 82 1.64 -18.06 -19.98
CA VAL A 82 0.49 -18.76 -19.39
C VAL A 82 0.61 -20.26 -19.59
N MET A 83 0.11 -21.05 -18.64
CA MET A 83 0.09 -22.52 -18.70
C MET A 83 -1.16 -23.04 -18.00
N GLY A 84 -1.71 -24.16 -18.43
CA GLY A 84 -2.95 -24.73 -17.90
C GLY A 84 -4.20 -24.13 -18.54
N GLY A 85 -5.36 -24.55 -18.05
CA GLY A 85 -6.67 -24.19 -18.63
C GLY A 85 -6.69 -24.35 -20.17
N PRO A 86 -7.09 -23.32 -20.94
CA PRO A 86 -7.17 -23.38 -22.40
C PRO A 86 -5.80 -23.41 -23.12
N TRP A 87 -4.70 -23.11 -22.42
CA TRP A 87 -3.34 -23.11 -23.00
C TRP A 87 -2.61 -24.45 -22.85
N GLY A 88 -3.20 -25.42 -22.15
CA GLY A 88 -2.65 -26.77 -22.01
C GLY A 88 -1.40 -26.85 -21.12
N GLY A 89 -0.79 -28.04 -21.05
CA GLY A 89 0.23 -28.36 -20.03
C GLY A 89 1.63 -27.79 -20.25
N ASN A 90 1.85 -26.86 -21.19
CA ASN A 90 3.16 -26.26 -21.46
C ASN A 90 3.08 -24.73 -21.37
N PRO A 91 4.12 -24.03 -20.86
CA PRO A 91 4.20 -22.58 -20.89
C PRO A 91 4.10 -22.03 -22.33
N THR A 92 3.09 -21.22 -22.57
CA THR A 92 2.84 -20.52 -23.83
C THR A 92 3.18 -19.04 -23.65
N ILE A 93 4.05 -18.51 -24.52
CA ILE A 93 4.40 -17.08 -24.52
C ILE A 93 3.16 -16.26 -24.89
N VAL A 94 2.90 -15.21 -24.11
CA VAL A 94 1.88 -14.20 -24.39
C VAL A 94 2.52 -13.03 -25.16
N SER A 95 3.52 -12.39 -24.55
CA SER A 95 4.21 -11.19 -25.07
C SER A 95 5.44 -10.89 -24.18
N PRO A 96 6.40 -10.06 -24.61
CA PRO A 96 7.33 -9.39 -23.71
C PRO A 96 6.60 -8.57 -22.63
N LEU A 97 7.14 -8.54 -21.41
CA LEU A 97 6.56 -7.81 -20.28
C LEU A 97 6.39 -6.31 -20.57
N ALA A 98 7.43 -5.67 -21.12
CA ALA A 98 7.43 -4.24 -21.42
C ALA A 98 6.33 -3.81 -22.41
N ASP A 99 5.97 -4.69 -23.36
CA ASP A 99 4.91 -4.43 -24.34
C ASP A 99 3.54 -4.46 -23.65
N LEU A 100 3.33 -5.39 -22.72
CA LEU A 100 2.09 -5.50 -21.93
C LEU A 100 1.97 -4.36 -20.91
N ILE A 101 3.04 -3.94 -20.23
CA ILE A 101 3.04 -2.74 -19.38
C ILE A 101 2.69 -1.49 -20.20
N THR A 102 3.24 -1.37 -21.41
CA THR A 102 2.88 -0.30 -22.35
C THR A 102 1.40 -0.37 -22.76
N GLN A 103 0.86 -1.58 -22.98
CA GLN A 103 -0.57 -1.76 -23.26
C GLN A 103 -1.46 -1.37 -22.08
N ILE A 104 -1.11 -1.74 -20.85
CA ILE A 104 -1.85 -1.41 -19.63
C ILE A 104 -1.92 0.12 -19.48
N ASN A 105 -0.78 0.80 -19.54
CA ASN A 105 -0.66 2.25 -19.44
C ASN A 105 -1.49 2.99 -20.52
N ASN A 106 -1.52 2.46 -21.75
CA ASN A 106 -2.26 3.06 -22.87
C ASN A 106 -3.76 2.73 -22.90
N SER A 107 -4.18 1.63 -22.26
CA SER A 107 -5.59 1.17 -22.28
C SER A 107 -6.44 1.74 -21.15
N GLY A 108 -5.82 2.36 -20.14
CA GLY A 108 -6.49 2.74 -18.89
C GLY A 108 -6.86 1.53 -18.02
N GLY A 109 -6.28 0.37 -18.30
CA GLY A 109 -6.50 -0.84 -17.53
C GLY A 109 -5.92 -0.72 -16.12
N SER A 110 -6.69 -1.13 -15.11
CA SER A 110 -6.25 -1.08 -13.72
C SER A 110 -5.27 -2.21 -13.40
N GLY A 111 -3.99 -1.87 -13.25
CA GLY A 111 -3.00 -2.71 -12.54
C GLY A 111 -3.09 -2.59 -11.02
N SER A 112 -4.07 -1.83 -10.50
CA SER A 112 -4.35 -1.73 -9.07
C SER A 112 -4.74 -3.08 -8.51
N ILE A 113 -4.45 -3.27 -7.23
CA ILE A 113 -4.79 -4.48 -6.50
C ILE A 113 -6.32 -4.66 -6.51
N PRO A 114 -6.88 -5.84 -6.80
CA PRO A 114 -8.34 -6.03 -6.85
C PRO A 114 -9.10 -5.67 -5.56
N ALA A 115 -8.40 -5.68 -4.41
CA ALA A 115 -8.93 -5.24 -3.11
C ALA A 115 -8.60 -3.78 -2.73
N CYS A 116 -7.71 -3.11 -3.47
CA CYS A 116 -7.13 -1.81 -3.12
C CYS A 116 -7.01 -0.92 -4.37
N ASN A 117 -8.00 -0.06 -4.59
CA ASN A 117 -7.97 0.91 -5.67
C ASN A 117 -6.90 1.97 -5.40
N THR A 118 -5.89 2.01 -6.27
CA THR A 118 -4.78 2.97 -6.24
C THR A 118 -4.84 3.97 -7.41
N ALA A 119 -5.92 3.99 -8.19
CA ALA A 119 -6.03 4.87 -9.36
C ALA A 119 -5.99 6.37 -9.02
N SER A 120 -6.40 6.74 -7.81
CA SER A 120 -6.28 8.09 -7.25
C SER A 120 -5.16 8.19 -6.21
N ALA A 121 -4.13 7.35 -6.29
CA ALA A 121 -2.99 7.40 -5.38
C ALA A 121 -2.23 8.74 -5.51
N PRO A 122 -1.97 9.45 -4.40
CA PRO A 122 -1.14 10.65 -4.37
C PRO A 122 0.27 10.44 -4.92
N THR A 123 0.77 11.43 -5.67
CA THR A 123 2.15 11.44 -6.17
C THR A 123 3.14 11.32 -5.01
N GLY A 124 4.05 10.35 -5.11
CA GLY A 124 5.08 10.09 -4.10
C GLY A 124 4.71 9.00 -3.08
N LEU A 125 3.48 8.47 -3.08
CA LEU A 125 3.23 7.16 -2.50
C LEU A 125 3.75 6.06 -3.43
N THR A 126 4.34 5.04 -2.84
CA THR A 126 4.77 3.79 -3.47
C THR A 126 3.99 2.65 -2.85
N TYR A 127 3.46 1.78 -3.70
CA TYR A 127 2.72 0.58 -3.31
C TYR A 127 3.55 -0.62 -3.71
N THR A 128 3.69 -1.57 -2.80
CA THR A 128 4.23 -2.91 -3.10
C THR A 128 3.27 -3.95 -2.56
N GLN A 129 3.16 -5.08 -3.25
CA GLN A 129 2.27 -6.16 -2.85
C GLN A 129 3.05 -7.47 -2.78
N SER A 130 2.71 -8.31 -1.80
CA SER A 130 3.16 -9.69 -1.71
C SER A 130 1.99 -10.53 -1.20
N GLY A 131 1.20 -11.05 -2.14
CA GLY A 131 -0.11 -11.63 -1.85
C GLY A 131 -1.02 -10.64 -1.13
N ASN A 132 -1.70 -11.08 -0.07
CA ASN A 132 -2.63 -10.24 0.67
C ASN A 132 -1.97 -9.13 1.50
N VAL A 133 -0.63 -9.01 1.50
CA VAL A 133 0.10 -7.94 2.19
C VAL A 133 0.44 -6.83 1.20
N VAL A 134 -0.17 -5.67 1.41
CA VAL A 134 0.16 -4.41 0.73
C VAL A 134 1.06 -3.60 1.66
N ASN A 135 2.15 -3.04 1.14
CA ASN A 135 2.93 -2.04 1.87
C ASN A 135 2.87 -0.71 1.11
N VAL A 136 2.44 0.34 1.82
CA VAL A 136 2.29 1.71 1.33
C VAL A 136 3.38 2.57 1.97
N THR A 137 4.19 3.27 1.18
CA THR A 137 5.24 4.13 1.75
C THR A 137 5.55 5.36 0.92
N THR A 138 6.04 6.42 1.56
CA THR A 138 6.62 7.60 0.91
C THR A 138 8.15 7.49 0.69
N ASN A 139 8.72 6.30 0.90
CA ASN A 139 10.16 6.02 0.84
C ASN A 139 11.00 6.94 1.75
N GLY A 140 10.45 7.33 2.91
CA GLY A 140 11.11 8.21 3.88
C GLY A 140 11.08 9.71 3.54
N ASN A 141 10.48 10.11 2.42
CA ASN A 141 10.21 11.52 2.12
C ASN A 141 8.85 11.93 2.71
N CYS A 142 8.65 13.23 2.96
CA CYS A 142 7.33 13.76 3.30
C CYS A 142 6.70 14.36 2.04
N ILE A 143 5.48 13.91 1.69
CA ILE A 143 4.74 14.35 0.49
C ILE A 143 3.61 15.30 0.90
N GLU A 144 3.09 16.12 -0.01
CA GLU A 144 1.94 16.99 0.31
C GLU A 144 0.75 16.16 0.82
N LEU A 145 0.05 16.66 1.86
CA LEU A 145 -1.13 16.00 2.39
C LEU A 145 -2.19 15.81 1.28
N PRO A 146 -2.63 14.57 1.00
CA PRO A 146 -3.52 14.30 -0.11
C PRO A 146 -4.95 14.75 0.13
N THR A 147 -5.65 15.05 -0.97
CA THR A 147 -7.08 15.42 -0.94
C THR A 147 -7.99 14.22 -0.68
N ASN A 148 -7.51 12.99 -0.94
CA ASN A 148 -8.12 11.74 -0.51
C ASN A 148 -7.31 11.11 0.63
N ASN A 149 -7.97 10.81 1.74
CA ASN A 149 -7.37 10.22 2.94
C ASN A 149 -7.29 8.68 2.90
N SER A 150 -7.89 8.03 1.90
CA SER A 150 -7.83 6.58 1.76
C SER A 150 -6.55 6.15 1.05
N LEU A 151 -5.59 5.62 1.83
CA LEU A 151 -4.39 4.99 1.29
C LEU A 151 -4.71 3.74 0.46
N CYS A 152 -5.85 3.10 0.72
CA CYS A 152 -6.28 1.86 0.10
C CYS A 152 -7.81 1.87 -0.03
N GLN A 153 -8.32 2.48 -1.10
CA GLN A 153 -9.76 2.63 -1.27
C GLN A 153 -10.37 1.31 -1.73
N THR A 154 -11.45 0.85 -1.08
CA THR A 154 -12.20 -0.31 -1.58
C THR A 154 -12.80 0.03 -2.95
N PRO A 155 -12.57 -0.77 -4.00
CA PRO A 155 -13.19 -0.56 -5.31
C PRO A 155 -14.72 -0.66 -5.23
N GLN A 156 -15.42 0.26 -5.91
CA GLN A 156 -16.87 0.19 -6.06
C GLN A 156 -17.24 -1.08 -6.84
N GLN A 157 -18.21 -1.85 -6.32
CA GLN A 157 -18.73 -3.04 -6.96
C GLN A 157 -19.92 -2.71 -7.87
N THR A 158 -20.01 -3.38 -9.01
CA THR A 158 -21.12 -3.23 -9.96
C THR A 158 -22.34 -4.12 -9.63
N THR A 159 -22.19 -5.03 -8.66
CA THR A 159 -23.25 -5.91 -8.14
C THR A 159 -23.04 -6.12 -6.64
N ALA A 160 -24.10 -6.41 -5.90
CA ALA A 160 -24.02 -6.73 -4.48
C ALA A 160 -23.31 -8.09 -4.27
N SER A 161 -22.11 -8.08 -3.69
CA SER A 161 -21.36 -9.32 -3.39
C SER A 161 -21.92 -10.06 -2.17
N GLY A 162 -22.61 -9.36 -1.26
CA GLY A 162 -23.05 -9.91 0.03
C GLY A 162 -21.92 -10.15 1.03
N ILE A 163 -20.68 -9.73 0.72
CA ILE A 163 -19.52 -9.90 1.59
C ILE A 163 -19.39 -8.65 2.47
N SER A 164 -19.39 -8.84 3.80
CA SER A 164 -19.07 -7.79 4.77
C SER A 164 -17.67 -7.99 5.33
N VAL A 165 -16.83 -6.95 5.31
CA VAL A 165 -15.43 -6.99 5.77
C VAL A 165 -15.21 -5.92 6.83
N LEU A 166 -14.84 -6.33 8.04
CA LEU A 166 -14.40 -5.44 9.10
C LEU A 166 -12.88 -5.23 8.97
N THR A 167 -12.46 -3.98 8.76
CA THR A 167 -11.07 -3.57 8.84
C THR A 167 -10.76 -3.00 10.23
N SER A 168 -9.55 -3.24 10.71
CA SER A 168 -9.07 -2.77 12.02
C SER A 168 -7.66 -2.24 11.88
N THR A 169 -7.47 -0.97 12.21
CA THR A 169 -6.18 -0.27 12.19
C THR A 169 -5.42 -0.55 13.48
N ASN A 170 -4.12 -0.86 13.39
CA ASN A 170 -3.22 -0.93 14.54
C ASN A 170 -2.05 0.03 14.32
N VAL A 171 -2.02 1.14 15.06
CA VAL A 171 -0.98 2.17 14.92
C VAL A 171 0.30 1.72 15.64
N ILE A 172 1.39 1.65 14.89
CA ILE A 172 2.72 1.26 15.38
C ILE A 172 3.47 2.48 15.91
N SER A 173 3.45 3.59 15.17
CA SER A 173 4.07 4.84 15.58
C SER A 173 3.51 6.03 14.81
N SER A 174 3.49 7.19 15.46
CA SER A 174 2.94 8.43 14.93
C SER A 174 3.69 9.63 15.52
N ALA A 175 4.16 10.56 14.71
CA ALA A 175 4.93 11.72 15.16
C ALA A 175 4.59 12.97 14.34
N ILE A 176 4.36 14.09 15.02
CA ILE A 176 4.29 15.42 14.40
C ILE A 176 5.61 16.15 14.69
N ASN A 177 6.31 16.55 13.63
CA ASN A 177 7.52 17.36 13.69
C ASN A 177 7.20 18.81 13.31
N GLY A 178 8.05 19.76 13.72
CA GLY A 178 7.86 21.19 13.39
C GLY A 178 6.89 21.94 14.31
N ILE A 179 6.33 21.31 15.34
CA ILE A 179 5.61 21.99 16.43
C ILE A 179 6.27 21.64 17.76
N THR A 180 6.53 22.63 18.59
CA THR A 180 6.97 22.43 19.98
C THR A 180 6.10 23.22 20.93
N ILE A 181 5.74 22.61 22.07
CA ILE A 181 4.91 23.23 23.11
C ILE A 181 5.68 23.22 24.43
N SER A 182 5.90 24.41 24.96
CA SER A 182 6.70 24.71 26.14
C SER A 182 5.85 25.38 27.22
N ILE A 183 4.63 24.87 27.45
CA ILE A 183 3.72 25.37 28.49
C ILE A 183 3.77 24.42 29.70
N PRO A 184 4.35 24.83 30.84
CA PRO A 184 4.45 23.96 32.02
C PRO A 184 3.07 23.53 32.54
N GLY A 185 2.85 22.22 32.66
CA GLY A 185 1.64 21.65 33.24
C GLY A 185 0.43 21.48 32.30
N ILE A 186 0.56 21.84 31.01
CA ILE A 186 -0.47 21.54 30.00
C ILE A 186 0.02 20.37 29.12
N PRO A 187 -0.72 19.23 29.07
CA PRO A 187 -0.43 18.15 28.12
C PRO A 187 -0.46 18.66 26.68
N ASN A 188 0.34 18.07 25.79
CA ASN A 188 0.41 18.51 24.40
C ASN A 188 -0.97 18.30 23.72
N PRO A 189 -1.71 19.35 23.31
CA PRO A 189 -3.01 19.19 22.64
C PRO A 189 -2.96 18.31 21.40
N PHE A 190 -1.82 18.23 20.70
CA PHE A 190 -1.66 17.38 19.52
C PHE A 190 -1.51 15.88 19.85
N GLU A 191 -1.27 15.49 21.10
CA GLU A 191 -1.40 14.08 21.52
C GLU A 191 -2.83 13.57 21.31
N SER A 192 -3.85 14.41 21.51
CA SER A 192 -5.25 14.04 21.26
C SER A 192 -5.55 13.83 19.78
N LEU A 193 -5.00 14.70 18.92
CA LEU A 193 -5.11 14.56 17.46
C LEU A 193 -4.49 13.23 17.01
N VAL A 194 -3.31 12.90 17.55
CA VAL A 194 -2.62 11.64 17.29
C VAL A 194 -3.41 10.43 17.83
N SER A 195 -3.97 10.51 19.03
CA SER A 195 -4.74 9.39 19.62
C SER A 195 -6.02 9.07 18.86
N ASN A 196 -6.64 10.06 18.20
CA ASN A 196 -7.85 9.85 17.40
C ASN A 196 -7.61 9.04 16.11
N PHE A 197 -6.35 8.83 15.70
CA PHE A 197 -6.01 7.89 14.63
C PHE A 197 -5.75 6.46 15.14
N THR A 198 -5.75 6.23 16.45
CA THR A 198 -5.41 4.92 17.03
C THR A 198 -6.63 4.01 17.13
N ASN A 199 -6.51 2.80 16.58
CA ASN A 199 -7.46 1.69 16.68
C ASN A 199 -8.88 1.95 16.15
N SER A 200 -9.01 2.81 15.13
CA SER A 200 -10.25 2.95 14.38
C SER A 200 -10.63 1.66 13.65
N LYS A 201 -11.95 1.45 13.52
CA LYS A 201 -12.53 0.29 12.83
C LYS A 201 -13.54 0.74 11.80
N HIS A 202 -13.42 0.21 10.59
CA HIS A 202 -14.33 0.50 9.47
C HIS A 202 -14.88 -0.82 8.93
N CYS A 203 -16.13 -0.86 8.47
CA CYS A 203 -16.70 -2.06 7.89
C CYS A 203 -17.28 -1.81 6.50
N THR A 204 -16.87 -2.61 5.53
CA THR A 204 -17.33 -2.50 4.14
C THR A 204 -18.37 -3.58 3.85
N ILE A 205 -19.60 -3.17 3.52
CA ILE A 205 -20.66 -4.02 2.97
C ILE A 205 -20.46 -4.14 1.45
N ASN A 206 -20.83 -5.29 0.89
CA ASN A 206 -20.62 -5.62 -0.52
C ASN A 206 -19.15 -5.45 -0.96
N ALA A 207 -18.19 -5.79 -0.10
CA ALA A 207 -16.77 -5.73 -0.41
C ALA A 207 -16.40 -6.74 -1.53
N PRO A 208 -15.32 -6.49 -2.31
CA PRO A 208 -14.74 -7.52 -3.17
C PRO A 208 -14.23 -8.69 -2.32
N ALA A 209 -14.27 -9.91 -2.86
CA ALA A 209 -13.90 -11.13 -2.12
C ALA A 209 -12.42 -11.10 -1.65
N GLU A 210 -11.59 -10.42 -2.42
CA GLU A 210 -10.16 -10.21 -2.22
C GLU A 210 -9.86 -9.33 -0.99
N ALA A 211 -10.81 -8.50 -0.53
CA ALA A 211 -10.65 -7.68 0.67
C ALA A 211 -10.74 -8.49 1.97
N ALA A 212 -11.29 -9.70 1.94
CA ALA A 212 -11.61 -10.51 3.13
C ALA A 212 -10.43 -10.82 4.07
N ASN A 213 -9.20 -10.79 3.55
CA ASN A 213 -7.98 -11.11 4.30
C ASN A 213 -6.84 -10.12 4.02
N LEU A 214 -7.16 -8.90 3.54
CA LEU A 214 -6.17 -7.90 3.16
C LEU A 214 -5.45 -7.33 4.41
N ILE A 215 -4.13 -7.25 4.34
CA ILE A 215 -3.27 -6.59 5.31
C ILE A 215 -2.60 -5.41 4.61
N VAL A 216 -2.74 -4.20 5.15
CA VAL A 216 -2.09 -2.99 4.61
C VAL A 216 -1.15 -2.44 5.67
N ASN A 217 0.15 -2.49 5.42
CA ASN A 217 1.15 -1.82 6.25
C ASN A 217 1.43 -0.43 5.66
N SER A 218 1.33 0.63 6.44
CA SER A 218 1.73 1.97 5.99
C SER A 218 3.00 2.43 6.70
N ASP A 219 3.88 3.11 5.97
CA ASP A 219 5.04 3.83 6.51
C ASP A 219 5.19 5.14 5.73
N THR A 220 4.44 6.15 6.15
CA THR A 220 4.14 7.36 5.37
C THR A 220 4.54 8.62 6.12
N CYS A 221 4.94 9.67 5.39
CA CYS A 221 5.07 11.00 5.93
C CYS A 221 4.33 12.02 5.07
N PHE A 222 3.55 12.89 5.70
CA PHE A 222 2.84 13.98 5.05
C PHE A 222 3.37 15.33 5.52
N ASP A 223 3.61 16.26 4.59
CA ASP A 223 3.77 17.67 4.88
C ASP A 223 2.38 18.28 5.11
N ILE A 224 2.16 18.74 6.33
CA ILE A 224 0.92 19.35 6.82
C ILE A 224 1.12 20.82 7.19
N THR A 225 2.22 21.44 6.74
CA THR A 225 2.54 22.87 6.97
C THR A 225 1.38 23.77 6.55
N ASN A 226 0.75 23.46 5.42
CA ASN A 226 -0.37 24.23 4.87
C ASN A 226 -1.72 23.89 5.56
N SER A 227 -1.83 22.75 6.25
CA SER A 227 -3.07 22.27 6.85
C SER A 227 -3.47 23.01 8.13
N PHE A 228 -2.51 23.66 8.81
CA PHE A 228 -2.76 24.44 10.02
C PHE A 228 -3.32 25.85 9.76
N GLY A 229 -3.35 26.28 8.50
CA GLY A 229 -3.67 27.67 8.14
C GLY A 229 -2.73 28.68 8.81
N SER A 230 -3.15 29.93 8.89
CA SER A 230 -2.51 30.90 9.80
C SER A 230 -2.95 30.63 11.23
N LEU A 231 -2.32 29.66 11.91
CA LEU A 231 -2.41 29.56 13.36
C LEU A 231 -2.07 30.93 13.95
N PRO A 232 -2.90 31.48 14.86
CA PRO A 232 -2.75 32.86 15.32
C PRO A 232 -1.37 33.05 15.95
N GLU A 233 -0.57 33.95 15.36
CA GLU A 233 0.77 34.25 15.85
C GLU A 233 0.70 34.66 17.33
N GLY A 234 1.48 33.98 18.17
CA GLY A 234 1.61 34.33 19.58
C GLY A 234 0.71 33.57 20.57
N ILE A 235 0.29 32.33 20.29
CA ILE A 235 -0.13 31.42 21.38
C ILE A 235 1.07 31.23 22.33
N PRO A 236 1.01 31.69 23.61
CA PRO A 236 2.19 31.69 24.46
C PRO A 236 2.69 30.27 24.74
N GLY A 237 3.97 30.03 24.43
CA GLY A 237 4.60 28.71 24.62
C GLY A 237 4.36 27.71 23.49
N VAL A 238 3.74 28.08 22.37
CA VAL A 238 3.71 27.25 21.15
C VAL A 238 4.65 27.85 20.10
N THR A 239 5.60 27.05 19.60
CA THR A 239 6.50 27.43 18.51
C THR A 239 6.29 26.51 17.33
N ILE A 240 6.08 27.09 16.15
CA ILE A 240 5.94 26.37 14.88
C ILE A 240 7.17 26.66 14.04
N THR A 241 7.85 25.61 13.59
CA THR A 241 9.07 25.65 12.77
C THR A 241 8.82 24.81 11.52
N PRO A 242 8.44 25.42 10.39
CA PRO A 242 8.23 24.70 9.13
C PRO A 242 9.50 23.98 8.63
N PRO A 243 9.36 22.85 7.90
CA PRO A 243 8.10 22.18 7.56
C PRO A 243 7.50 21.47 8.78
N VAL A 244 6.17 21.50 8.87
CA VAL A 244 5.40 20.72 9.85
C VAL A 244 5.00 19.42 9.20
N THR A 245 5.50 18.30 9.71
CA THR A 245 5.30 16.98 9.07
C THR A 245 4.66 15.99 10.02
N PHE A 246 3.83 15.10 9.48
CA PHE A 246 3.21 14.00 10.19
C PHE A 246 3.72 12.67 9.62
N ALA A 247 4.55 11.98 10.39
CA ALA A 247 5.00 10.62 10.10
C ALA A 247 4.05 9.63 10.78
N PHE A 248 3.58 8.63 10.04
CA PHE A 248 2.58 7.68 10.49
C PHE A 248 2.89 6.28 9.96
N LYS A 249 2.91 5.30 10.89
CA LYS A 249 3.17 3.90 10.62
C LYS A 249 2.11 3.04 11.30
N ASP A 250 1.43 2.21 10.52
CA ASP A 250 0.35 1.35 10.98
C ASP A 250 0.32 0.01 10.24
N THR A 251 -0.55 -0.88 10.73
CA THR A 251 -1.02 -2.06 10.01
C THR A 251 -2.53 -2.11 10.10
N VAL A 252 -3.22 -2.02 8.97
CA VAL A 252 -4.64 -2.35 8.83
C VAL A 252 -4.77 -3.84 8.53
N THR A 253 -5.69 -4.51 9.23
CA THR A 253 -6.05 -5.92 8.99
C THR A 253 -7.52 -6.03 8.66
N SER A 254 -7.87 -6.95 7.76
CA SER A 254 -9.24 -7.15 7.27
C SER A 254 -9.73 -8.56 7.57
N GLN A 255 -11.00 -8.70 7.98
CA GLN A 255 -11.64 -9.99 8.23
C GLN A 255 -13.11 -9.97 7.79
N THR A 256 -13.61 -11.08 7.23
CA THR A 256 -15.04 -11.22 6.92
C THR A 256 -15.87 -11.28 8.20
N VAL A 257 -17.01 -10.58 8.20
CA VAL A 257 -18.01 -10.58 9.29
C VAL A 257 -19.40 -10.91 8.73
N ALA A 258 -20.33 -11.34 9.58
CA ALA A 258 -21.67 -11.71 9.15
C ALA A 258 -22.59 -10.50 8.88
N ASP A 259 -22.38 -9.40 9.59
CA ASP A 259 -23.13 -8.14 9.47
C ASP A 259 -22.26 -6.99 9.99
N CYS A 260 -22.05 -5.95 9.18
CA CYS A 260 -21.31 -4.76 9.60
C CYS A 260 -21.99 -3.99 10.75
N PHE A 261 -23.32 -3.91 10.78
CA PHE A 261 -24.07 -3.17 11.80
C PHE A 261 -23.98 -3.83 13.20
N ALA A 262 -23.70 -5.13 13.25
CA ALA A 262 -23.46 -5.88 14.47
C ALA A 262 -22.01 -5.79 15.01
N THR A 263 -21.11 -5.06 14.35
CA THR A 263 -19.71 -4.94 14.76
C THR A 263 -19.43 -3.74 15.69
N ASP A 264 -18.21 -3.68 16.21
CA ASP A 264 -17.66 -2.52 16.88
C ASP A 264 -17.00 -1.50 15.92
N ALA A 265 -17.33 -1.54 14.62
CA ALA A 265 -16.95 -0.48 13.69
C ALA A 265 -17.48 0.90 14.11
N GLU A 266 -16.74 1.94 13.74
CA GLU A 266 -17.09 3.35 13.93
C GLU A 266 -17.76 3.94 12.66
N SER A 267 -17.49 3.34 11.50
CA SER A 267 -18.10 3.69 10.23
C SER A 267 -18.36 2.47 9.36
N ILE A 268 -19.36 2.56 8.49
CA ILE A 268 -19.74 1.54 7.52
C ILE A 268 -19.80 2.18 6.13
N TYR A 269 -19.32 1.50 5.10
CA TYR A 269 -19.47 1.88 3.70
C TYR A 269 -20.06 0.70 2.91
N ASP A 270 -21.03 0.94 2.03
CA ASP A 270 -21.51 -0.06 1.08
C ASP A 270 -20.85 0.17 -0.28
N ALA A 271 -19.96 -0.73 -0.68
CA ALA A 271 -19.21 -0.61 -1.93
C ALA A 271 -20.06 -0.83 -3.20
N PHE A 272 -21.31 -1.30 -3.08
CA PHE A 272 -22.25 -1.41 -4.20
C PHE A 272 -23.16 -0.19 -4.30
N THR A 273 -23.79 0.24 -3.19
CA THR A 273 -24.72 1.39 -3.19
C THR A 273 -24.03 2.75 -3.04
N ASN A 274 -22.76 2.75 -2.64
CA ASN A 274 -21.96 3.92 -2.26
C ASN A 274 -22.52 4.71 -1.05
N GLU A 275 -23.36 4.06 -0.23
CA GLU A 275 -23.90 4.64 0.99
C GLU A 275 -22.88 4.56 2.14
N THR A 276 -22.90 5.54 3.04
CA THR A 276 -22.01 5.60 4.22
C THR A 276 -22.81 5.78 5.49
N TRP A 277 -22.37 5.15 6.58
CA TRP A 277 -22.91 5.35 7.93
C TRP A 277 -21.76 5.63 8.90
N VAL A 278 -22.03 6.44 9.92
CA VAL A 278 -21.10 6.70 11.03
C VAL A 278 -21.82 6.45 12.36
N LYS A 279 -21.11 5.90 13.32
CA LYS A 279 -21.63 5.58 14.66
C LYS A 279 -21.70 6.86 15.49
N GLN A 280 -22.91 7.26 15.86
CA GLN A 280 -23.21 8.41 16.71
C GLN A 280 -24.05 7.92 17.89
N ASP A 281 -23.65 8.25 19.11
CA ASP A 281 -24.32 7.82 20.36
C ASP A 281 -24.65 6.31 20.43
N GLY A 282 -23.75 5.49 19.87
CA GLY A 282 -23.86 4.02 19.83
C GLY A 282 -24.69 3.46 18.67
N SER A 283 -25.36 4.30 17.87
CA SER A 283 -26.19 3.90 16.72
C SER A 283 -25.57 4.33 15.38
N PHE A 284 -25.77 3.57 14.31
CA PHE A 284 -25.32 3.98 12.98
C PHE A 284 -26.31 4.96 12.34
N VAL A 285 -25.81 6.15 12.01
CA VAL A 285 -26.55 7.19 11.29
C VAL A 285 -26.02 7.25 9.86
N LYS A 286 -26.90 7.18 8.87
CA LYS A 286 -26.54 7.34 7.46
C LYS A 286 -26.09 8.78 7.20
N ILE A 287 -25.01 8.93 6.44
CA ILE A 287 -24.54 10.22 5.92
C ILE A 287 -24.68 10.15 4.39
N ASP A 288 -25.38 11.14 3.83
CA ASP A 288 -25.59 11.33 2.39
C ASP A 288 -24.46 12.17 1.76
#